data_AF-A0A1H0ZWW7-F1
#
_entry.id   AF-A0A1H0ZWW7-F1
#
_cell.length_a   1.000
_cell.length_b   1.000
_cell.length_c   1.000
_cell.angle_alpha   90.00
_cell.angle_beta   90.00
_cell.angle_gamma   90.00
#
_symmetry.space_group_name_H-M   'P 1'
#
loop_
_entity.id
_entity.type
_entity.pdbx_description
1 polymer ?
#
loop_
_entity_poly.entity_id
_entity_poly.type
_entity_poly.pdbx_seq_one_letter_code
_entity_poly.pdbx_strand_id
1 'polypeptide(L)'
;MTDDAAAAPTLILARLSIERESLLGSLFIGLGAVGLALAVIALAFSPSLSLPMLVGAVLLVHGILRRSAAARAAAALRQIEARSTPQ
;
A
#
# COMPACT_ATOMS: atom_id res chain seq x y z
N MET A 1 -23.82 -18.91 21.07
CA MET A 1 -22.71 -18.11 21.62
C MET A 1 -21.34 -18.50 21.06
N THR A 2 -21.26 -19.17 19.89
CA THR A 2 -20.01 -19.72 19.34
C THR A 2 -19.52 -19.04 18.06
N ASP A 3 -20.34 -18.25 17.38
CA ASP A 3 -19.98 -17.69 16.06
C ASP A 3 -19.02 -16.48 16.16
N ASP A 4 -19.14 -15.64 17.19
CA ASP A 4 -18.22 -14.49 17.39
C ASP A 4 -16.79 -14.91 17.74
N ALA A 5 -16.63 -16.00 18.49
CA ALA A 5 -15.32 -16.50 18.89
C ALA A 5 -14.52 -17.05 17.69
N ALA A 6 -15.21 -17.57 16.67
CA ALA A 6 -14.59 -18.06 15.44
C ALA A 6 -14.26 -16.94 14.43
N ALA A 7 -14.96 -15.80 14.49
CA ALA A 7 -14.76 -14.66 13.59
C ALA A 7 -13.58 -13.75 14.01
N ALA A 8 -13.26 -13.70 15.32
CA ALA A 8 -12.17 -12.90 15.87
C ALA A 8 -10.78 -13.13 15.21
N PRO A 9 -10.30 -14.38 15.01
CA PRO A 9 -9.02 -14.61 14.34
C PRO A 9 -9.00 -14.14 12.87
N THR A 10 -10.12 -14.26 12.16
CA THR A 10 -10.24 -13.80 10.77
C THR A 10 -10.14 -12.27 10.66
N LEU A 11 -10.71 -11.54 11.63
CA LEU A 11 -10.58 -10.08 11.70
C LEU A 11 -9.14 -9.63 12.00
N ILE A 12 -8.43 -10.34 12.89
CA ILE A 12 -7.02 -10.07 13.19
C ILE A 12 -6.16 -10.29 11.94
N LEU A 13 -6.37 -11.39 11.22
CA LEU A 13 -5.68 -11.68 9.96
C LEU A 13 -5.97 -10.62 8.88
N ALA A 14 -7.22 -10.16 8.78
CA ALA A 14 -7.59 -9.09 7.86
C ALA A 14 -6.85 -7.78 8.19
N ARG A 15 -6.77 -7.38 9.47
CA ARG A 15 -6.02 -6.20 9.92
C ARG A 15 -4.53 -6.32 9.59
N LEU A 16 -3.91 -7.44 9.93
CA LEU A 16 -2.49 -7.69 9.64
C LEU A 16 -2.18 -7.67 8.14
N SER A 17 -3.08 -8.22 7.31
CA SER A 17 -2.95 -8.19 5.86
C SER A 17 -3.00 -6.76 5.30
N ILE A 18 -3.92 -5.94 5.80
CA ILE A 18 -4.04 -4.52 5.42
C ILE A 18 -2.80 -3.73 5.85
N GLU A 19 -2.31 -3.95 7.08
CA GLU A 19 -1.09 -3.30 7.59
C GLU A 19 0.12 -3.65 6.72
N ARG A 20 0.28 -4.94 6.36
CA ARG A 20 1.33 -5.41 5.45
C ARG A 20 1.23 -4.73 4.09
N GLU A 21 0.04 -4.63 3.53
CA GLU A 21 -0.18 -4.00 2.22
C GLU A 21 0.16 -2.51 2.24
N SER A 22 -0.17 -1.82 3.33
CA SER A 22 0.19 -0.42 3.57
C SER A 22 1.71 -0.24 3.68
N LEU A 23 2.38 -1.09 4.45
CA LEU A 23 3.85 -1.07 4.62
C LEU A 23 4.56 -1.33 3.29
N LEU A 24 4.12 -2.34 2.52
CA LEU A 24 4.66 -2.59 1.19
C LEU A 24 4.41 -1.41 0.25
N GLY A 25 3.22 -0.81 0.28
CA GLY A 25 2.92 0.42 -0.47
C GLY A 25 3.90 1.55 -0.14
N SER A 26 4.22 1.75 1.14
CA SER A 26 5.20 2.76 1.58
C SER A 26 6.63 2.46 1.10
N LEU A 27 7.03 1.19 1.08
CA LEU A 27 8.33 0.75 0.56
C LEU A 27 8.46 1.06 -0.94
N PHE A 28 7.42 0.76 -1.73
CA PHE A 28 7.39 1.05 -3.16
C PHE A 28 7.44 2.56 -3.44
N ILE A 29 6.75 3.37 -2.64
CA ILE A 29 6.83 4.84 -2.73
C ILE A 29 8.26 5.31 -2.44
N GLY A 30 8.87 4.84 -1.35
CA GLY A 30 10.23 5.21 -0.99
C GLY A 30 11.25 4.83 -2.07
N LEU A 31 11.21 3.59 -2.55
CA LEU A 31 12.11 3.09 -3.59
C LEU A 31 11.90 3.83 -4.93
N GLY A 32 10.65 4.11 -5.29
CA GLY A 32 10.31 4.89 -6.47
C GLY A 32 10.80 6.33 -6.40
N ALA A 33 10.71 6.98 -5.23
CA ALA A 33 11.21 8.33 -5.02
C ALA A 33 12.74 8.41 -5.15
N VAL A 34 13.46 7.45 -4.55
CA VAL A 34 14.92 7.35 -4.67
C VAL A 34 15.32 7.09 -6.13
N GLY A 35 14.66 6.14 -6.80
CA GLY A 35 14.90 5.85 -8.22
C GLY A 35 14.65 7.05 -9.13
N LEU A 36 13.59 7.81 -8.88
CA LEU A 36 13.28 9.04 -9.61
C LEU A 36 14.34 10.13 -9.37
N ALA A 37 14.80 10.31 -8.12
CA ALA A 37 15.84 11.27 -7.80
C ALA A 37 17.16 10.94 -8.54
N LEU A 38 17.57 9.67 -8.52
CA LEU A 38 18.74 9.21 -9.28
C LEU A 38 18.57 9.39 -10.79
N ALA A 39 17.36 9.15 -11.32
CA ALA A 39 17.06 9.34 -12.73
C ALA A 39 17.15 10.81 -13.14
N VAL A 40 16.64 11.75 -12.33
CA VAL A 40 16.74 13.19 -12.58
C VAL A 40 18.20 13.64 -12.60
N ILE A 41 19.00 13.16 -11.63
CA ILE A 41 20.45 13.44 -11.59
C ILE A 41 21.13 12.89 -12.84
N ALA A 42 20.88 11.63 -13.20
CA ALA A 42 21.49 11.01 -14.38
C ALA A 42 21.08 11.68 -15.69
N LEU A 43 19.82 12.12 -15.82
CA LEU A 43 19.30 12.83 -16.99
C LEU A 43 19.98 14.19 -17.19
N ALA A 44 20.35 14.87 -16.09
CA ALA A 44 21.12 16.11 -16.16
C ALA A 44 22.53 15.91 -16.76
N PHE A 45 23.09 14.70 -16.66
CA PHE A 45 24.39 14.35 -17.24
C PHE A 45 24.28 13.69 -18.62
N SER A 46 23.16 13.02 -18.95
CA SER A 46 22.92 12.43 -20.26
C SER A 46 21.42 12.32 -20.60
N PRO A 47 20.92 13.10 -21.58
CA PRO A 47 19.49 13.17 -21.90
C PRO A 47 18.91 11.90 -22.55
N SER A 48 19.73 10.91 -22.92
CA SER A 48 19.27 9.65 -23.51
C SER A 48 18.79 8.62 -22.47
N LEU A 49 18.93 8.90 -21.17
CA LEU A 49 18.55 8.00 -20.07
C LEU A 49 17.08 8.20 -19.62
N SER A 50 16.12 7.90 -20.50
CA SER A 50 14.68 8.02 -20.18
C SER A 50 14.10 6.81 -19.41
N LEU A 51 14.71 5.63 -19.54
CA LEU A 51 14.27 4.38 -18.89
C LEU A 51 14.26 4.42 -17.35
N PRO A 52 15.28 4.93 -16.65
CA PRO A 52 15.28 5.00 -15.18
C PRO A 52 14.14 5.85 -14.62
N MET A 53 13.75 6.91 -15.36
CA MET A 53 12.67 7.82 -14.97
C MET A 53 11.30 7.13 -15.01
N LEU A 54 11.07 6.29 -16.03
CA LEU A 54 9.86 5.47 -16.14
C LEU A 54 9.75 4.45 -15.01
N VAL A 55 10.85 3.78 -14.65
CA VAL A 55 10.86 2.82 -13.54
C VAL A 55 10.52 3.50 -12.21
N GLY A 56 11.12 4.66 -11.92
CA GLY A 56 10.80 5.43 -10.71
C GLY A 56 9.33 5.86 -10.64
N ALA A 57 8.79 6.36 -11.76
CA ALA A 57 7.37 6.74 -11.84
C ALA A 57 6.42 5.55 -11.66
N VAL A 58 6.73 4.39 -12.26
CA VAL A 58 5.93 3.16 -12.12
C VAL A 58 5.92 2.68 -10.67
N LEU A 59 7.08 2.67 -10.00
CA LEU A 59 7.17 2.27 -8.58
C LEU A 59 6.37 3.21 -7.66
N LEU A 60 6.39 4.52 -7.93
CA LEU A 60 5.59 5.50 -7.21
C LEU A 60 4.10 5.27 -7.39
N VAL A 61 3.63 5.15 -8.65
CA VAL A 61 2.22 4.89 -8.95
C VAL A 61 1.76 3.57 -8.32
N HIS A 62 2.57 2.52 -8.44
CA HIS A 62 2.27 1.23 -7.85
C HIS A 62 2.16 1.30 -6.32
N GLY A 63 3.10 1.98 -5.66
CA GLY A 63 3.06 2.18 -4.21
C GLY A 63 1.85 2.99 -3.73
N ILE A 64 1.47 4.05 -4.45
CA ILE A 64 0.27 4.86 -4.15
C ILE A 64 -1.01 4.03 -4.28
N LEU A 65 -1.11 3.21 -5.34
CA LEU A 65 -2.29 2.35 -5.56
C LEU A 65 -2.44 1.31 -4.44
N ARG A 66 -1.34 0.66 -4.02
CA ARG A 66 -1.36 -0.30 -2.89
C ARG A 66 -1.76 0.37 -1.58
N ARG A 67 -1.18 1.54 -1.27
CA ARG A 67 -1.54 2.30 -0.06
C ARG A 67 -3.01 2.73 -0.06
N SER A 68 -3.53 3.13 -1.23
CA SER A 68 -4.93 3.51 -1.39
C SER A 68 -5.89 2.32 -1.29
N ALA A 69 -5.48 1.15 -1.80
CA ALA A 69 -6.23 -0.09 -1.63
C ALA A 69 -6.29 -0.51 -0.15
N ALA A 70 -5.15 -0.44 0.57
CA ALA A 70 -5.09 -0.71 2.00
C ALA A 70 -5.98 0.24 2.82
N ALA A 71 -5.97 1.55 2.52
CA ALA A 71 -6.83 2.52 3.19
C ALA A 71 -8.33 2.23 2.97
N ARG A 72 -8.72 1.85 1.74
CA ARG A 72 -10.10 1.45 1.43
C ARG A 72 -10.50 0.15 2.15
N ALA A 73 -9.61 -0.84 2.18
CA ALA A 73 -9.84 -2.08 2.91
C ALA A 73 -9.99 -1.85 4.43
N ALA A 74 -9.18 -0.97 5.02
CA ALA A 74 -9.31 -0.57 6.42
C ALA A 74 -10.65 0.11 6.72
N ALA A 75 -11.13 0.97 5.81
CA ALA A 75 -12.43 1.61 5.94
C ALA A 75 -13.59 0.60 5.85
N ALA A 76 -13.52 -0.34 4.91
CA ALA A 76 -14.52 -1.41 4.78
C ALA A 76 -14.54 -2.33 6.01
N LEU A 77 -13.36 -2.68 6.55
CA LEU A 77 -13.25 -3.52 7.75
C LEU A 77 -13.91 -2.85 8.98
N ARG A 78 -13.70 -1.55 9.17
CA ARG A 78 -14.37 -0.79 10.24
C ARG A 78 -15.90 -0.80 10.12
N GLN A 79 -16.43 -0.76 8.89
CA GLN A 79 -17.88 -0.84 8.68
C GLN A 79 -18.44 -2.22 9.00
N ILE A 80 -17.67 -3.29 8.75
CA ILE A 80 -18.05 -4.65 9.10
C ILE A 80 -18.09 -4.79 10.62
N GLU A 81 -17.02 -4.42 11.32
CA GLU A 81 -16.95 -4.47 12.80
C GLU A 81 -18.09 -3.68 13.47
N ALA A 82 -18.40 -2.48 12.96
CA ALA A 82 -19.50 -1.66 13.47
C ALA A 82 -20.88 -2.31 13.31
N ARG A 83 -21.09 -3.15 12.28
CA ARG A 83 -22.34 -3.90 12.09
C ARG A 83 -22.38 -5.21 12.88
N SER A 84 -21.22 -5.79 13.19
CA SER A 84 -21.11 -7.04 13.94
C SER A 84 -21.30 -6.88 15.44
N THR A 85 -21.30 -5.66 15.96
CA THR A 85 -21.45 -5.40 17.40
C THR A 85 -22.94 -5.13 17.69
N PRO A 86 -23.73 -6.08 18.26
CA PRO A 86 -25.10 -5.80 18.67
C PRO A 86 -25.06 -4.85 19.87
N GLN A 87 -25.89 -3.80 19.83
CA GLN A 87 -26.18 -2.99 21.02
C GLN A 87 -26.99 -3.81 22.04
#